data_AF-A0A522JPW4-F1
#
_entry.id   AF-A0A522JPW4-F1
#
_cell.length_a   1.000
_cell.length_b   1.000
_cell.length_c   1.000
_cell.angle_alpha   90.00
_cell.angle_beta   90.00
_cell.angle_gamma   90.00
#
_symmetry.space_group_name_H-M   'P 1'
#
loop_
_entity.id
_entity.type
_entity.pdbx_description
1 polymer ?
#
loop_
_entity_poly.entity_id
_entity_poly.type
_entity_poly.pdbx_seq_one_letter_code
_entity_poly.pdbx_strand_id
1 'polypeptide(L)'
;MMKRHQQRQQRGFVALALMILLAGFVAMILTVLTRTTAQAGVGAPGAPGAYLSSAEVAVRAWYRQNAASIDSPGFAMTGPQILAAAGVMRQYGLQAAVSDELGLPCAGGVDTCVAYRTIALWLPPGSGPDTTVFDPTTGKLTPAAHVTWAAISGQSIEQAALSQSLRALGDLQTGLQSYFLTRQQDDSTGTTDTNWFRASPCGVASSALPCVDTWTAGDQTGIPALAGIDAHRFYDAWGQPIHVSNLLDSSSSATPYSMALKTVTPWGTTIEVEAVQPL
;
A
#
# COMPACT_ATOMS: atom_id res chain seq x y z
N MET A 1 8.44 -17.83 -63.12
CA MET A 1 8.76 -18.88 -62.13
C MET A 1 8.21 -18.43 -60.77
N MET A 2 7.14 -19.09 -60.31
CA MET A 2 6.32 -18.71 -59.15
C MET A 2 6.95 -19.14 -57.81
N LYS A 3 6.88 -18.28 -56.80
CA LYS A 3 6.86 -18.67 -55.37
C LYS A 3 5.76 -17.88 -54.66
N ARG A 4 4.58 -18.50 -54.53
CA ARG A 4 3.49 -18.08 -53.63
C ARG A 4 3.12 -19.26 -52.75
N HIS A 5 3.81 -19.47 -51.64
CA HIS A 5 3.35 -20.34 -50.56
C HIS A 5 4.04 -19.96 -49.25
N GLN A 6 3.49 -19.00 -48.49
CA GLN A 6 3.72 -18.94 -47.04
C GLN A 6 2.75 -18.05 -46.25
N GLN A 7 1.58 -17.69 -46.78
CA GLN A 7 0.65 -16.77 -46.10
C GLN A 7 -0.52 -17.48 -45.38
N ARG A 8 -0.55 -18.82 -45.33
CA ARG A 8 -1.68 -19.58 -44.73
C ARG A 8 -1.46 -20.08 -43.30
N GLN A 9 -0.25 -20.02 -42.74
CA GLN A 9 0.02 -20.57 -41.40
C GLN A 9 -0.09 -19.57 -40.24
N GLN A 10 -0.15 -18.25 -40.48
CA GLN A 10 -0.19 -17.25 -39.40
C GLN A 10 -1.58 -16.96 -38.84
N ARG A 11 -2.67 -17.36 -39.52
CA ARG A 11 -4.04 -17.09 -39.04
C ARG A 11 -4.50 -18.03 -37.92
N GLY A 12 -3.92 -19.23 -37.82
CA GLY A 12 -4.29 -20.20 -36.78
C GLY A 12 -3.77 -19.84 -35.39
N PHE A 13 -2.57 -19.25 -35.31
CA PHE A 13 -1.91 -18.96 -34.03
C PHE A 13 -2.56 -17.77 -33.30
N VAL A 14 -2.99 -16.75 -34.05
CA VAL A 14 -3.66 -15.57 -33.47
C VAL A 14 -5.02 -15.95 -32.86
N ALA A 15 -5.78 -16.82 -33.51
CA ALA A 15 -7.07 -17.28 -32.98
C ALA A 15 -6.90 -18.10 -31.68
N LEU A 16 -5.84 -18.91 -31.60
CA LEU A 16 -5.56 -19.75 -30.44
C LEU A 16 -5.06 -18.93 -29.24
N ALA A 17 -4.21 -17.93 -29.47
CA ALA A 17 -3.77 -16.98 -28.44
C ALA A 17 -4.94 -16.15 -27.88
N LEU A 18 -5.88 -15.72 -28.73
CA LEU A 18 -7.06 -14.97 -28.30
C LEU A 18 -7.99 -15.81 -27.41
N MET A 19 -8.18 -17.10 -27.74
CA MET A 19 -8.99 -18.01 -26.91
C MET A 19 -8.36 -18.29 -25.54
N ILE A 20 -7.04 -18.41 -25.45
CA ILE A 20 -6.34 -18.58 -24.17
C ILE A 20 -6.50 -17.32 -23.30
N LEU A 21 -6.39 -16.13 -23.90
CA LEU A 21 -6.60 -14.86 -23.19
C LEU A 21 -8.04 -14.71 -22.67
N LEU A 22 -9.03 -15.06 -23.49
CA LEU A 22 -10.45 -15.06 -23.08
C LEU A 22 -10.73 -16.08 -21.98
N ALA A 23 -10.18 -17.30 -22.08
CA ALA A 23 -10.34 -18.32 -21.05
C ALA A 23 -9.68 -17.90 -19.72
N GLY A 24 -8.50 -17.27 -19.77
CA GLY A 24 -7.82 -16.70 -18.61
C GLY A 24 -8.63 -15.58 -17.95
N PHE A 25 -9.20 -14.68 -18.75
CA PHE A 25 -10.06 -13.60 -18.27
C PHE A 25 -11.35 -14.12 -17.63
N VAL A 26 -12.00 -15.12 -18.23
CA VAL A 26 -13.17 -15.79 -17.67
C VAL A 26 -12.82 -16.53 -16.37
N ALA A 27 -11.67 -17.21 -16.31
CA ALA A 27 -11.20 -17.86 -15.08
C ALA A 27 -10.87 -16.86 -13.97
N MET A 28 -10.34 -15.69 -14.31
CA MET A 28 -10.08 -14.59 -13.35
C MET A 28 -11.39 -14.01 -12.80
N ILE A 29 -12.38 -13.76 -13.67
CA ILE A 29 -13.72 -13.33 -13.24
C ILE A 29 -14.39 -14.40 -12.38
N LEU A 30 -14.31 -15.67 -12.76
CA LEU A 30 -14.87 -16.78 -11.98
C LEU A 30 -14.16 -16.98 -10.63
N THR A 31 -12.86 -16.72 -10.52
CA THR A 31 -12.14 -16.81 -9.24
C THR A 31 -12.44 -15.64 -8.31
N VAL A 32 -12.63 -14.43 -8.85
CA VAL A 32 -13.13 -13.28 -8.06
C VAL A 32 -14.56 -13.54 -7.59
N LEU A 33 -15.44 -14.02 -8.48
CA LEU A 33 -16.83 -14.34 -8.15
C LEU A 33 -16.94 -15.50 -7.15
N THR A 34 -16.15 -16.57 -7.30
CA THR A 34 -16.17 -17.71 -6.37
C THR A 34 -15.62 -17.36 -5.00
N ARG A 35 -14.63 -16.46 -4.89
CA ARG A 35 -14.20 -15.93 -3.59
C ARG A 35 -15.28 -15.08 -2.93
N THR A 36 -16.02 -14.27 -3.70
CA THR A 36 -17.17 -13.55 -3.15
C THR A 36 -18.32 -14.48 -2.75
N THR A 37 -18.60 -15.55 -3.49
CA THR A 37 -19.69 -16.49 -3.13
C THR A 37 -19.29 -17.49 -2.06
N ALA A 38 -18.01 -17.88 -1.95
CA ALA A 38 -17.53 -18.73 -0.86
C ALA A 38 -17.55 -17.99 0.48
N GLN A 39 -17.38 -16.66 0.48
CA GLN A 39 -17.64 -15.82 1.66
C GLN A 39 -19.15 -15.57 1.89
N ALA A 40 -19.97 -15.53 0.84
CA ALA A 40 -21.42 -15.47 0.96
C ALA A 40 -22.06 -16.79 1.46
N GLY A 41 -21.32 -17.90 1.46
CA GLY A 41 -21.77 -19.22 1.90
C GLY A 41 -21.63 -19.51 3.41
N VAL A 42 -20.95 -18.64 4.17
CA VAL A 42 -20.84 -18.77 5.63
C VAL A 42 -21.99 -17.99 6.29
N GLY A 43 -23.20 -18.56 6.21
CA GLY A 43 -24.36 -18.14 7.00
C GLY A 43 -25.39 -17.29 6.26
N ALA A 44 -26.30 -17.95 5.53
CA ALA A 44 -27.62 -17.38 5.23
C ALA A 44 -28.48 -17.38 6.53
N PRO A 45 -29.48 -16.49 6.67
CA PRO A 45 -29.51 -15.48 7.73
C PRO A 45 -30.60 -15.78 8.76
N GLY A 46 -30.28 -15.67 10.05
CA GLY A 46 -31.32 -15.74 11.08
C GLY A 46 -30.88 -15.21 12.42
N ALA A 47 -29.66 -15.55 12.84
CA ALA A 47 -29.12 -15.07 14.11
C ALA A 47 -28.42 -13.70 13.91
N PRO A 48 -28.85 -12.64 14.62
CA PRO A 48 -28.24 -11.31 14.52
C PRO A 48 -26.70 -11.32 14.77
N GLY A 49 -26.22 -12.19 15.66
CA GLY A 49 -24.78 -12.32 15.95
C GLY A 49 -23.93 -12.82 14.77
N ALA A 50 -24.42 -13.78 13.99
CA ALA A 50 -23.71 -14.28 12.81
C ALA A 50 -23.61 -13.20 11.72
N TYR A 51 -24.69 -12.44 11.56
CA TYR A 51 -24.72 -11.29 10.66
C TYR A 51 -23.72 -10.20 11.08
N LEU A 52 -23.64 -9.85 12.38
CA LEU A 52 -22.64 -8.87 12.86
C LEU A 52 -21.21 -9.35 12.61
N SER A 53 -20.90 -10.62 12.87
CA SER A 53 -19.57 -11.17 12.62
C SER A 53 -19.18 -11.12 11.14
N SER A 54 -20.12 -11.43 10.24
CA SER A 54 -19.91 -11.28 8.79
C SER A 54 -19.65 -9.82 8.40
N ALA A 55 -20.44 -8.87 8.94
CA ALA A 55 -20.25 -7.45 8.73
C ALA A 55 -18.88 -6.96 9.23
N GLU A 56 -18.43 -7.43 10.40
CA GLU A 56 -17.12 -7.11 10.97
C GLU A 56 -15.99 -7.56 10.03
N VAL A 57 -16.05 -8.79 9.50
CA VAL A 57 -15.05 -9.30 8.55
C VAL A 57 -15.00 -8.46 7.27
N ALA A 58 -16.17 -8.12 6.72
CA ALA A 58 -16.27 -7.29 5.52
C ALA A 58 -15.70 -5.88 5.73
N VAL A 59 -16.09 -5.21 6.83
CA VAL A 59 -15.60 -3.88 7.18
C VAL A 59 -14.09 -3.89 7.46
N ARG A 60 -13.58 -4.92 8.14
CA ARG A 60 -12.14 -5.08 8.36
C ARG A 60 -11.36 -5.29 7.06
N ALA A 61 -11.89 -6.10 6.15
CA ALA A 61 -11.27 -6.31 4.84
C ALA A 61 -11.25 -5.02 4.00
N TRP A 62 -12.38 -4.29 4.01
CA TRP A 62 -12.48 -2.98 3.37
C TRP A 62 -11.49 -1.98 3.98
N TYR A 63 -11.38 -1.91 5.31
CA TYR A 63 -10.40 -1.05 5.98
C TYR A 63 -9.00 -1.33 5.46
N ARG A 64 -8.55 -2.60 5.48
CA ARG A 64 -7.20 -2.98 5.04
C ARG A 64 -6.89 -2.55 3.60
N GLN A 65 -7.88 -2.62 2.71
CA GLN A 65 -7.71 -2.25 1.30
C GLN A 65 -7.68 -0.73 1.09
N ASN A 66 -8.26 0.03 2.02
CA ASN A 66 -8.47 1.48 1.90
C ASN A 66 -7.76 2.25 3.03
N ALA A 67 -6.85 1.61 3.75
CA ALA A 67 -6.11 2.18 4.89
C ALA A 67 -5.51 3.55 4.56
N ALA A 68 -4.88 3.67 3.40
CA ALA A 68 -4.29 4.92 2.90
C ALA A 68 -5.29 6.10 2.84
N SER A 69 -6.54 5.81 2.51
CA SER A 69 -7.61 6.81 2.43
C SER A 69 -8.29 7.02 3.78
N ILE A 70 -8.53 5.96 4.54
CA ILE A 70 -9.25 6.02 5.82
C ILE A 70 -8.42 6.77 6.86
N ASP A 71 -7.11 6.52 6.89
CA ASP A 71 -6.20 7.14 7.85
C ASP A 71 -5.56 8.43 7.36
N SER A 72 -6.12 9.01 6.30
CA SER A 72 -5.72 10.34 5.83
C SER A 72 -6.39 11.47 6.61
N PRO A 73 -5.70 12.62 6.78
CA PRO A 73 -6.30 13.79 7.40
C PRO A 73 -7.57 14.23 6.67
N GLY A 74 -8.63 14.50 7.43
CA GLY A 74 -9.91 14.93 6.86
C GLY A 74 -10.82 13.81 6.37
N PHE A 75 -10.46 12.54 6.55
CA PHE A 75 -11.38 11.42 6.32
C PHE A 75 -12.66 11.61 7.15
N ALA A 76 -13.81 11.63 6.47
CA ALA A 76 -15.11 11.75 7.09
C ALA A 76 -16.11 10.86 6.34
N MET A 77 -16.59 9.81 7.00
CA MET A 77 -17.68 8.97 6.50
C MET A 77 -18.68 8.71 7.62
N THR A 78 -19.96 8.77 7.28
CA THR A 78 -21.04 8.34 8.16
C THR A 78 -21.09 6.81 8.24
N GLY A 79 -21.67 6.28 9.32
CA GLY A 79 -21.90 4.84 9.47
C GLY A 79 -22.53 4.15 8.26
N PRO A 80 -23.65 4.67 7.71
CA PRO A 80 -24.25 4.10 6.50
C PRO A 80 -23.33 4.09 5.28
N GLN A 81 -22.47 5.11 5.12
CA GLN A 81 -21.50 5.15 4.02
C GLN A 81 -20.40 4.10 4.20
N ILE A 82 -19.92 3.87 5.43
CA ILE A 82 -18.93 2.83 5.74
C ILE A 82 -19.50 1.45 5.39
N LEU A 83 -20.71 1.16 5.84
CA LEU A 83 -21.38 -0.12 5.55
C LEU A 83 -21.56 -0.32 4.04
N ALA A 84 -21.98 0.71 3.32
CA ALA A 84 -22.12 0.64 1.86
C ALA A 84 -20.77 0.42 1.15
N ALA A 85 -19.71 1.13 1.55
CA ALA A 85 -18.38 0.97 0.97
C ALA A 85 -17.77 -0.42 1.24
N ALA A 86 -18.09 -1.01 2.39
CA ALA A 86 -17.71 -2.38 2.74
C ALA A 86 -18.60 -3.47 2.11
N GLY A 87 -19.61 -3.10 1.31
CA GLY A 87 -20.55 -4.04 0.70
C GLY A 87 -21.51 -4.71 1.70
N VAL A 88 -21.69 -4.12 2.88
CA VAL A 88 -22.57 -4.65 3.94
C VAL A 88 -23.99 -4.10 3.75
N MET A 89 -24.92 -4.98 3.38
CA MET A 89 -26.35 -4.63 3.35
C MET A 89 -26.88 -4.43 4.76
N ARG A 90 -27.55 -3.31 5.05
CA ARG A 90 -28.10 -3.03 6.38
C ARG A 90 -29.28 -3.95 6.71
N GLN A 91 -29.11 -4.79 7.74
CA GLN A 91 -30.14 -5.64 8.32
C GLN A 91 -30.14 -5.48 9.85
N TYR A 92 -31.25 -5.86 10.51
CA TYR A 92 -31.38 -5.82 11.97
C TYR A 92 -31.07 -4.44 12.60
N GLY A 93 -31.25 -3.36 11.84
CA GLY A 93 -30.94 -2.02 12.31
C GLY A 93 -29.45 -1.73 12.54
N LEU A 94 -28.53 -2.49 11.92
CA LEU A 94 -27.09 -2.31 12.06
C LEU A 94 -26.66 -0.85 11.95
N GLN A 95 -25.92 -0.44 12.95
CA GLN A 95 -25.28 0.87 13.05
C GLN A 95 -23.78 0.71 12.93
N ALA A 96 -23.14 1.79 12.46
CA ALA A 96 -21.70 1.91 12.40
C ALA A 96 -21.30 3.33 12.78
N ALA A 97 -20.12 3.47 13.35
CA ALA A 97 -19.47 4.75 13.60
C ALA A 97 -17.96 4.60 13.45
N VAL A 98 -17.29 5.68 13.11
CA VAL A 98 -15.83 5.75 12.98
C VAL A 98 -15.30 6.80 13.94
N SER A 99 -14.17 6.52 14.57
CA SER A 99 -13.49 7.47 15.43
C SER A 99 -12.91 8.64 14.63
N ASP A 100 -12.56 9.69 15.35
CA ASP A 100 -11.55 10.62 14.89
C ASP A 100 -10.20 9.89 14.74
N GLU A 101 -9.20 10.60 14.22
CA GLU A 101 -7.84 10.07 14.18
C GLU A 101 -7.33 9.77 15.60
N LEU A 102 -6.94 8.52 15.82
CA LEU A 102 -6.31 8.07 17.04
C LEU A 102 -4.81 7.92 16.78
N GLY A 103 -4.00 8.13 17.81
CA GLY A 103 -2.54 8.03 17.71
C GLY A 103 -1.96 7.02 18.68
N LEU A 104 -0.96 6.25 18.22
CA LEU A 104 -0.01 5.62 19.12
C LEU A 104 1.18 6.55 19.37
N PRO A 105 1.59 6.75 20.64
CA PRO A 105 2.79 7.51 20.92
C PRO A 105 4.02 6.79 20.33
N CYS A 106 4.95 7.57 19.81
CA CYS A 106 6.28 7.10 19.48
C CYS A 106 7.00 6.55 20.70
N ALA A 107 7.95 5.63 20.48
CA ALA A 107 8.94 5.27 21.49
C ALA A 107 9.79 6.52 21.82
N GLY A 108 9.39 7.27 22.84
CA GLY A 108 9.93 8.61 23.14
C GLY A 108 8.88 9.62 23.60
N GLY A 109 7.59 9.33 23.39
CA GLY A 109 6.48 9.96 24.13
C GLY A 109 6.02 11.35 23.70
N VAL A 110 6.54 11.92 22.60
CA VAL A 110 6.21 13.30 22.20
C VAL A 110 5.37 13.42 20.91
N ASP A 111 5.43 12.42 20.02
CA ASP A 111 4.74 12.44 18.72
C ASP A 111 3.90 11.18 18.47
N THR A 112 2.92 11.26 17.56
CA THR A 112 2.14 10.11 17.08
C THR A 112 2.93 9.38 15.98
N CYS A 113 3.33 8.14 16.24
CA CYS A 113 4.09 7.34 15.27
C CYS A 113 3.19 6.58 14.30
N VAL A 114 2.00 6.21 14.75
CA VAL A 114 1.02 5.50 13.94
C VAL A 114 -0.34 6.11 14.23
N ALA A 115 -0.90 6.78 13.23
CA ALA A 115 -2.27 7.22 13.28
C ALA A 115 -3.18 6.11 12.75
N TYR A 116 -4.35 5.94 13.33
CA TYR A 116 -5.32 4.94 12.93
C TYR A 116 -6.73 5.38 13.33
N ARG A 117 -7.76 4.72 12.80
CA ARG A 117 -9.15 4.88 13.25
C ARG A 117 -9.71 3.57 13.77
N THR A 118 -10.74 3.69 14.60
CA THR A 118 -11.55 2.56 15.05
C THR A 118 -12.94 2.67 14.47
N ILE A 119 -13.44 1.58 13.89
CA ILE A 119 -14.82 1.47 13.43
C ILE A 119 -15.59 0.59 14.41
N ALA A 120 -16.65 1.13 15.00
CA ALA A 120 -17.57 0.36 15.81
C ALA A 120 -18.79 -0.06 14.99
N LEU A 121 -19.21 -1.31 15.16
CA LEU A 121 -20.43 -1.87 14.61
C LEU A 121 -21.31 -2.36 15.75
N TRP A 122 -22.60 -2.11 15.71
CA TRP A 122 -23.52 -2.66 16.71
C TRP A 122 -24.94 -2.85 16.19
N LEU A 123 -25.61 -3.83 16.79
CA LEU A 123 -27.01 -4.13 16.57
C LEU A 123 -27.82 -3.57 17.74
N PRO A 124 -28.69 -2.57 17.51
CA PRO A 124 -29.57 -2.03 18.54
C PRO A 124 -30.42 -3.11 19.21
N PRO A 125 -30.89 -2.91 20.45
CA PRO A 125 -31.76 -3.87 21.10
C PRO A 125 -33.07 -4.03 20.33
N GLY A 126 -33.62 -5.25 20.29
CA GLY A 126 -34.88 -5.53 19.58
C GLY A 126 -36.11 -4.84 20.19
N SER A 127 -36.01 -4.35 21.43
CA SER A 127 -37.04 -3.60 22.14
C SER A 127 -36.40 -2.60 23.10
N GLY A 128 -37.02 -1.42 23.25
CA GLY A 128 -36.53 -0.35 24.13
C GLY A 128 -35.60 0.64 23.43
N PRO A 129 -35.20 1.72 24.13
CA PRO A 129 -34.28 2.70 23.57
C PRO A 129 -32.86 2.15 23.45
N ASP A 130 -32.17 2.48 22.35
CA ASP A 130 -30.73 2.23 22.21
C ASP A 130 -29.95 3.35 22.91
N THR A 131 -29.31 3.03 24.04
CA THR A 131 -28.45 3.96 24.77
C THR A 131 -26.97 3.70 24.48
N THR A 132 -26.65 3.01 23.39
CA THR A 132 -25.26 2.77 22.97
C THR A 132 -24.61 4.09 22.59
N VAL A 133 -23.42 4.34 23.14
CA VAL A 133 -22.65 5.56 22.87
C VAL A 133 -21.31 5.17 22.27
N PHE A 134 -20.99 5.77 21.13
CA PHE A 134 -19.65 5.70 20.55
C PHE A 134 -18.97 7.05 20.75
N ASP A 135 -17.81 7.03 21.40
CA ASP A 135 -16.98 8.22 21.57
C ASP A 135 -15.95 8.28 20.44
N PRO A 136 -16.09 9.22 19.48
CA PRO A 136 -15.17 9.29 18.36
C PRO A 136 -13.76 9.70 18.78
N THR A 137 -13.59 10.39 19.92
CA THR A 137 -12.27 10.88 20.35
C THR A 137 -11.40 9.79 20.95
N THR A 138 -12.02 8.75 21.55
CA THR A 138 -11.32 7.60 22.13
C THR A 138 -11.46 6.33 21.30
N GLY A 139 -12.35 6.33 20.30
CA GLY A 139 -12.73 5.16 19.52
C GLY A 139 -13.45 4.08 20.35
N LYS A 140 -13.91 4.42 21.56
CA LYS A 140 -14.52 3.46 22.49
C LYS A 140 -16.03 3.39 22.29
N LEU A 141 -16.54 2.17 22.09
CA LEU A 141 -17.96 1.88 22.15
C LEU A 141 -18.37 1.49 23.58
N THR A 142 -19.40 2.14 24.10
CA THR A 142 -20.08 1.76 25.34
C THR A 142 -21.45 1.19 24.98
N PRO A 143 -21.59 -0.16 24.89
CA PRO A 143 -22.83 -0.80 24.45
C PRO A 143 -23.94 -0.66 25.50
N ALA A 144 -25.18 -0.48 25.06
CA ALA A 144 -26.35 -0.64 25.93
C ALA A 144 -26.53 -2.11 26.35
N ALA A 145 -27.39 -2.35 27.35
CA ALA A 145 -27.76 -3.71 27.74
C ALA A 145 -28.33 -4.48 26.54
N HIS A 146 -27.90 -5.73 26.39
CA HIS A 146 -28.34 -6.64 25.30
C HIS A 146 -27.94 -6.22 23.87
N VAL A 147 -27.06 -5.23 23.70
CA VAL A 147 -26.48 -4.89 22.39
C VAL A 147 -25.34 -5.83 22.05
N THR A 148 -25.39 -6.38 20.85
CA THR A 148 -24.28 -7.14 20.27
C THR A 148 -23.44 -6.19 19.43
N TRP A 149 -22.12 -6.18 19.63
CA TRP A 149 -21.23 -5.19 19.04
C TRP A 149 -19.87 -5.77 18.65
N ALA A 150 -19.17 -5.07 17.78
CA ALA A 150 -17.81 -5.35 17.37
C ALA A 150 -17.04 -4.03 17.18
N ALA A 151 -15.74 -4.05 17.41
CA ALA A 151 -14.85 -2.92 17.15
C ALA A 151 -13.68 -3.36 16.29
N ILE A 152 -13.45 -2.63 15.20
CA ILE A 152 -12.35 -2.85 14.27
C ILE A 152 -11.35 -1.73 14.49
N SER A 153 -10.24 -2.05 15.17
CA SER A 153 -9.13 -1.10 15.32
C SER A 153 -8.16 -1.22 14.13
N GLY A 154 -7.91 -0.09 13.48
CA GLY A 154 -6.89 0.05 12.43
C GLY A 154 -5.46 -0.10 12.94
N GLN A 155 -5.22 0.00 14.25
CA GLN A 155 -3.89 0.02 14.86
C GLN A 155 -2.96 -1.08 14.33
N SER A 156 -3.41 -2.34 14.37
CA SER A 156 -2.60 -3.48 13.94
C SER A 156 -2.36 -3.52 12.42
N ILE A 157 -3.28 -2.93 11.64
CA ILE A 157 -3.17 -2.83 10.18
C ILE A 157 -2.08 -1.80 9.85
N GLU A 158 -2.16 -0.62 10.46
CA GLU A 158 -1.20 0.46 10.22
C GLU A 158 0.21 0.13 10.74
N GLN A 159 0.32 -0.56 11.89
CA GLN A 159 1.61 -1.05 12.38
C GLN A 159 2.27 -2.07 11.43
N ALA A 160 1.47 -2.98 10.86
CA ALA A 160 1.96 -3.96 9.91
C ALA A 160 2.38 -3.27 8.59
N ALA A 161 1.59 -2.32 8.11
CA ALA A 161 1.90 -1.52 6.93
C ALA A 161 3.19 -0.71 7.12
N LEU A 162 3.32 0.02 8.23
CA LEU A 162 4.54 0.76 8.56
C LEU A 162 5.78 -0.16 8.59
N SER A 163 5.68 -1.31 9.25
CA SER A 163 6.78 -2.28 9.31
C SER A 163 7.16 -2.84 7.92
N GLN A 164 6.18 -3.00 7.03
CA GLN A 164 6.44 -3.41 5.65
C GLN A 164 7.06 -2.27 4.82
N SER A 165 6.59 -1.03 4.98
CA SER A 165 7.15 0.15 4.31
C SER A 165 8.61 0.40 4.73
N LEU A 166 8.93 0.27 6.01
CA LEU A 166 10.32 0.38 6.51
C LEU A 166 11.24 -0.70 5.93
N ARG A 167 10.74 -1.94 5.79
CA ARG A 167 11.49 -3.01 5.12
C ARG A 167 11.69 -2.73 3.64
N ALA A 168 10.66 -2.25 2.94
CA ALA A 168 10.78 -1.88 1.53
C ALA A 168 11.83 -0.77 1.33
N LEU A 169 11.84 0.26 2.18
CA LEU A 169 12.86 1.31 2.18
C LEU A 169 14.27 0.74 2.44
N GLY A 170 14.43 -0.14 3.44
CA GLY A 170 15.72 -0.78 3.74
C GLY A 170 16.23 -1.71 2.63
N ASP A 171 15.33 -2.44 1.98
CA ASP A 171 15.65 -3.29 0.83
C ASP A 171 16.09 -2.45 -0.38
N LEU A 172 15.40 -1.33 -0.65
CA LEU A 172 15.80 -0.37 -1.70
C LEU A 172 17.15 0.27 -1.38
N GLN A 173 17.35 0.72 -0.15
CA GLN A 173 18.61 1.27 0.32
C GLN A 173 19.76 0.29 0.07
N THR A 174 19.60 -0.96 0.51
CA THR A 174 20.59 -2.03 0.31
C THR A 174 20.83 -2.32 -1.17
N GLY A 175 19.78 -2.34 -2.00
CA GLY A 175 19.88 -2.53 -3.44
C GLY A 175 20.68 -1.42 -4.13
N LEU A 176 20.44 -0.17 -3.76
CA LEU A 176 21.18 0.99 -4.28
C LEU A 176 22.64 0.96 -3.82
N GLN A 177 22.92 0.62 -2.56
CA GLN A 177 24.30 0.46 -2.07
C GLN A 177 25.05 -0.66 -2.79
N SER A 178 24.37 -1.79 -3.04
CA SER A 178 24.94 -2.91 -3.80
C SER A 178 25.23 -2.53 -5.25
N TYR A 179 24.35 -1.74 -5.87
CA TYR A 179 24.57 -1.16 -7.19
C TYR A 179 25.81 -0.26 -7.20
N PHE A 180 25.95 0.64 -6.23
CA PHE A 180 27.12 1.52 -6.12
C PHE A 180 28.41 0.70 -6.05
N LEU A 181 28.45 -0.30 -5.16
CA LEU A 181 29.62 -1.18 -4.99
C LEU A 181 29.95 -1.94 -6.28
N THR A 182 28.95 -2.46 -6.99
CA THR A 182 29.13 -3.16 -8.25
C THR A 182 29.76 -2.24 -9.30
N ARG A 183 29.26 -1.01 -9.44
CA ARG A 183 29.82 -0.02 -10.37
C ARG A 183 31.24 0.38 -10.01
N GLN A 184 31.54 0.51 -8.73
CA GLN A 184 32.89 0.80 -8.25
C GLN A 184 33.86 -0.36 -8.56
N GLN A 185 33.42 -1.60 -8.45
CA GLN A 185 34.25 -2.78 -8.78
C GLN A 185 34.48 -2.94 -10.29
N ASP A 186 33.49 -2.56 -11.11
CA ASP A 186 33.60 -2.56 -12.57
C ASP A 186 34.48 -1.40 -13.09
N ASP A 187 34.71 -0.36 -12.28
CA ASP A 187 35.52 0.79 -12.65
C ASP A 187 37.02 0.47 -12.61
N SER A 188 37.56 0.14 -13.78
CA SER A 188 38.99 -0.12 -13.97
C SER A 188 39.92 1.04 -13.57
N THR A 189 39.40 2.27 -13.43
CA THR A 189 40.21 3.43 -13.03
C THR A 189 40.48 3.46 -11.52
N GLY A 190 39.69 2.73 -10.72
CA GLY A 190 39.83 2.64 -9.28
C GLY A 190 39.60 3.96 -8.53
N THR A 191 38.94 4.94 -9.16
CA THR A 191 38.68 6.23 -8.50
C THR A 191 37.52 6.12 -7.52
N THR A 192 37.76 6.51 -6.27
CA THR A 192 36.70 6.61 -5.24
C THR A 192 35.83 7.85 -5.40
N ASP A 193 36.25 8.78 -6.26
CA ASP A 193 35.64 10.10 -6.44
C ASP A 193 34.53 10.10 -7.50
N THR A 194 34.19 8.93 -8.04
CA THR A 194 33.09 8.80 -9.00
C THR A 194 31.77 8.56 -8.26
N ASN A 195 30.84 9.49 -8.40
CA ASN A 195 29.50 9.38 -7.85
C ASN A 195 28.62 8.44 -8.71
N TRP A 196 28.49 7.18 -8.30
CA TRP A 196 27.61 6.23 -9.03
C TRP A 196 26.12 6.43 -8.73
N PHE A 197 25.76 7.14 -7.66
CA PHE A 197 24.39 7.53 -7.38
C PHE A 197 23.88 8.65 -8.27
N ARG A 198 24.75 9.32 -9.05
CA ARG A 198 24.35 10.44 -9.90
C ARG A 198 25.31 10.65 -11.07
N ALA A 199 24.76 10.67 -12.28
CA ALA A 199 25.50 11.03 -13.48
C ALA A 199 26.01 12.48 -13.43
N SER A 200 27.23 12.69 -13.92
CA SER A 200 27.80 14.02 -14.17
C SER A 200 28.53 14.02 -15.51
N PRO A 201 28.13 14.85 -16.50
CA PRO A 201 27.00 15.78 -16.47
C PRO A 201 25.62 15.10 -16.57
N CYS A 202 24.57 15.78 -16.10
CA CYS A 202 23.18 15.31 -16.23
C CYS A 202 22.74 15.23 -17.70
N GLY A 203 21.88 14.25 -18.03
CA GLY A 203 21.32 14.06 -19.38
C GLY A 203 22.22 13.32 -20.36
N VAL A 204 23.43 12.94 -19.94
CA VAL A 204 24.32 12.08 -20.73
C VAL A 204 24.12 10.62 -20.32
N ALA A 205 24.03 9.73 -21.30
CA ALA A 205 23.99 8.30 -21.06
C ALA A 205 25.27 7.87 -20.31
N SER A 206 25.10 7.32 -19.12
CA SER A 206 26.19 6.86 -18.28
C SER A 206 25.77 5.59 -17.54
N SER A 207 26.76 4.91 -16.95
CA SER A 207 26.52 3.80 -16.03
C SER A 207 26.22 4.26 -14.60
N ALA A 208 26.14 5.58 -14.34
CA ALA A 208 25.65 6.14 -13.08
C ALA A 208 24.12 6.34 -13.15
N LEU A 209 23.47 6.49 -11.99
CA LEU A 209 22.03 6.74 -11.96
C LEU A 209 21.68 8.12 -12.57
N PRO A 210 20.49 8.29 -13.17
CA PRO A 210 20.06 9.58 -13.71
C PRO A 210 20.00 10.65 -12.62
N CYS A 211 20.18 11.91 -13.02
CA CYS A 211 19.95 13.03 -12.10
C CYS A 211 18.47 13.13 -11.74
N VAL A 212 18.19 13.11 -10.44
CA VAL A 212 16.87 13.29 -9.86
C VAL A 212 16.98 14.41 -8.83
N ASP A 213 16.82 15.64 -9.32
CA ASP A 213 17.15 16.86 -8.56
C ASP A 213 16.09 17.22 -7.51
N THR A 214 14.89 16.66 -7.66
CA THR A 214 13.76 16.85 -6.76
C THR A 214 13.07 15.51 -6.54
N TRP A 215 12.37 15.39 -5.41
CA TRP A 215 11.61 14.20 -5.05
C TRP A 215 10.69 13.72 -6.18
N THR A 216 11.08 12.61 -6.79
CA THR A 216 10.39 12.00 -7.92
C THR A 216 10.03 10.57 -7.58
N ALA A 217 8.86 10.09 -7.98
CA ALA A 217 8.45 8.70 -7.79
C ALA A 217 9.48 7.77 -8.44
N GLY A 218 10.09 6.88 -7.65
CA GLY A 218 11.26 6.11 -8.08
C GLY A 218 10.97 5.16 -9.25
N ASP A 219 9.76 4.63 -9.33
CA ASP A 219 9.28 3.78 -10.44
C ASP A 219 9.17 4.53 -11.78
N GLN A 220 9.05 5.87 -11.74
CA GLN A 220 8.98 6.73 -12.92
C GLN A 220 10.36 7.22 -13.38
N THR A 221 11.43 6.81 -12.71
CA THR A 221 12.80 7.17 -13.06
C THR A 221 13.47 6.08 -13.91
N GLY A 222 14.69 6.34 -14.40
CA GLY A 222 15.55 5.31 -15.00
C GLY A 222 16.27 4.41 -13.97
N ILE A 223 16.09 4.65 -12.67
CA ILE A 223 16.84 3.97 -11.60
C ILE A 223 16.52 2.48 -11.51
N PRO A 224 15.24 2.02 -11.53
CA PRO A 224 14.94 0.59 -11.42
C PRO A 224 15.68 -0.24 -12.48
N ALA A 225 15.65 0.23 -13.74
CA ALA A 225 16.31 -0.45 -14.86
C ALA A 225 17.84 -0.48 -14.73
N LEU A 226 18.47 0.63 -14.31
CA LEU A 226 19.93 0.71 -14.17
C LEU A 226 20.46 -0.05 -12.95
N ALA A 227 19.73 0.01 -11.84
CA ALA A 227 20.09 -0.64 -10.59
C ALA A 227 19.72 -2.13 -10.54
N GLY A 228 18.98 -2.62 -11.54
CA GLY A 228 18.46 -4.00 -11.54
C GLY A 228 17.44 -4.25 -10.43
N ILE A 229 16.70 -3.20 -10.04
CA ILE A 229 15.67 -3.25 -9.00
C ILE A 229 14.31 -3.31 -9.69
N ASP A 230 13.44 -4.23 -9.27
CA ASP A 230 12.06 -4.29 -9.75
C ASP A 230 11.33 -2.97 -9.41
N ALA A 231 10.73 -2.33 -10.41
CA ALA A 231 10.00 -1.07 -10.25
C ALA A 231 8.87 -1.18 -9.21
N HIS A 232 8.26 -2.36 -9.03
CA HIS A 232 7.23 -2.58 -8.01
C HIS A 232 7.75 -2.46 -6.57
N ARG A 233 9.08 -2.49 -6.36
CA ARG A 233 9.67 -2.26 -5.03
C ARG A 233 9.68 -0.78 -4.64
N PHE A 234 9.42 0.14 -5.56
CA PHE A 234 9.29 1.58 -5.28
C PHE A 234 7.89 1.97 -4.81
N TYR A 235 7.19 1.05 -4.14
CA TYR A 235 5.90 1.30 -3.51
C TYR A 235 5.97 0.86 -2.06
N ASP A 236 5.35 1.65 -1.19
CA ASP A 236 5.21 1.30 0.21
C ASP A 236 4.02 0.35 0.46
N ALA A 237 3.78 -0.02 1.72
CA ALA A 237 2.72 -0.96 2.05
C ALA A 237 1.30 -0.40 1.84
N TRP A 238 1.16 0.92 1.70
CA TRP A 238 -0.09 1.61 1.40
C TRP A 238 -0.29 1.81 -0.12
N GLY A 239 0.65 1.33 -0.93
CA GLY A 239 0.62 1.48 -2.38
C GLY A 239 0.98 2.91 -2.85
N GLN A 240 1.58 3.73 -1.99
CA GLN A 240 2.10 5.04 -2.39
C GLN A 240 3.52 4.90 -2.94
N PRO A 241 3.90 5.74 -3.92
CA PRO A 241 5.23 5.68 -4.50
C PRO A 241 6.29 6.14 -3.50
N ILE A 242 7.37 5.37 -3.41
CA ILE A 242 8.61 5.76 -2.75
C ILE A 242 9.32 6.74 -3.68
N HIS A 243 9.56 7.94 -3.18
CA HIS A 243 10.23 9.00 -3.90
C HIS A 243 11.73 8.94 -3.69
N VAL A 244 12.48 9.42 -4.67
CA VAL A 244 13.94 9.46 -4.63
C VAL A 244 14.47 10.85 -4.98
N SER A 245 15.64 11.18 -4.45
CA SER A 245 16.39 12.43 -4.69
C SER A 245 17.89 12.14 -4.61
N ASN A 246 18.68 12.67 -5.52
CA ASN A 246 20.15 12.55 -5.49
C ASN A 246 20.85 13.91 -5.70
N LEU A 247 20.21 15.01 -5.29
CA LEU A 247 20.83 16.34 -5.26
C LEU A 247 20.65 17.04 -3.91
N LEU A 248 19.44 17.53 -3.63
CA LEU A 248 19.17 18.44 -2.51
C LEU A 248 19.22 17.76 -1.15
N ASP A 249 18.74 16.51 -1.11
CA ASP A 249 18.57 15.73 0.12
C ASP A 249 19.68 14.67 0.25
N SER A 250 20.83 14.88 -0.40
CA SER A 250 21.88 13.86 -0.51
C SER A 250 23.27 14.47 -0.62
N SER A 251 24.29 13.71 -0.23
CA SER A 251 25.69 14.08 -0.47
C SER A 251 26.06 13.78 -1.92
N SER A 252 26.02 14.80 -2.79
CA SER A 252 26.32 14.66 -4.22
C SER A 252 27.67 15.25 -4.64
N SER A 253 28.26 16.13 -3.81
CA SER A 253 29.47 16.90 -4.12
C SER A 253 30.75 16.36 -3.47
N ALA A 254 30.63 15.49 -2.45
CA ALA A 254 31.77 14.91 -1.75
C ALA A 254 31.45 13.50 -1.26
N THR A 255 32.49 12.68 -1.13
CA THR A 255 32.40 11.35 -0.53
C THR A 255 32.16 11.46 0.99
N PRO A 256 31.37 10.55 1.61
CA PRO A 256 30.63 9.48 0.95
C PRO A 256 29.42 10.03 0.18
N TYR A 257 29.25 9.58 -1.06
CA TYR A 257 28.09 9.97 -1.86
C TYR A 257 26.82 9.32 -1.30
N SER A 258 25.67 9.97 -1.39
CA SER A 258 24.40 9.38 -0.99
C SER A 258 23.28 9.62 -1.98
N MET A 259 22.19 8.89 -1.78
CA MET A 259 20.92 9.05 -2.46
C MET A 259 19.80 8.87 -1.44
N ALA A 260 18.86 9.81 -1.40
CA ALA A 260 17.76 9.78 -0.45
C ALA A 260 16.53 9.08 -1.03
N LEU A 261 15.83 8.36 -0.16
CA LEU A 261 14.59 7.66 -0.39
C LEU A 261 13.58 8.17 0.63
N LYS A 262 12.36 8.48 0.22
CA LYS A 262 11.29 8.79 1.17
C LYS A 262 9.95 8.22 0.78
N THR A 263 9.11 7.99 1.79
CA THR A 263 7.67 7.83 1.61
C THR A 263 6.90 8.68 2.61
N VAL A 264 5.61 8.87 2.37
CA VAL A 264 4.71 9.61 3.24
C VAL A 264 3.61 8.67 3.73
N THR A 265 3.45 8.56 5.04
CA THR A 265 2.39 7.75 5.66
C THR A 265 1.01 8.35 5.33
N PRO A 266 -0.08 7.57 5.45
CA PRO A 266 -1.44 8.08 5.23
C PRO A 266 -1.76 9.35 6.05
N TRP A 267 -1.23 9.42 7.26
CA TRP A 267 -1.39 10.54 8.18
C TRP A 267 -0.38 11.70 8.00
N GLY A 268 0.43 11.66 6.93
CA GLY A 268 1.29 12.77 6.53
C GLY A 268 2.68 12.81 7.15
N THR A 269 3.09 11.80 7.91
CA THR A 269 4.47 11.68 8.41
C THR A 269 5.39 11.26 7.26
N THR A 270 6.50 11.97 7.08
CA THR A 270 7.54 11.57 6.12
C THR A 270 8.50 10.59 6.79
N ILE A 271 8.80 9.49 6.11
CA ILE A 271 9.84 8.52 6.48
C ILE A 271 10.92 8.63 5.42
N GLU A 272 12.16 8.88 5.85
CA GLU A 272 13.29 9.09 4.97
C GLU A 272 14.46 8.17 5.36
N VAL A 273 15.14 7.62 4.36
CA VAL A 273 16.39 6.86 4.53
C VAL A 273 17.38 7.25 3.44
N GLU A 274 18.68 7.12 3.71
CA GLU A 274 19.72 7.39 2.74
C GLU A 274 20.48 6.12 2.37
N ALA A 275 20.62 5.86 1.06
CA ALA A 275 21.60 4.94 0.53
C ALA A 275 22.95 5.66 0.45
N VAL A 276 23.86 5.31 1.34
CA VAL A 276 25.20 5.92 1.44
C VAL A 276 26.24 4.99 0.79
N GLN A 277 27.21 5.57 0.09
CA GLN A 277 28.37 4.90 -0.48
C GLN A 277 29.01 3.98 0.59
N PRO A 278 29.11 2.66 0.32
CA PRO A 278 29.82 1.75 1.20
C PRO A 278 31.29 2.15 1.34
N LEU A 279 31.81 2.09 2.57
CA LEU A 279 33.23 2.32 2.89
C LEU A 279 34.08 1.07 2.66
#